data_AF-A0A940DTW6-F1
#
_entry.id   AF-A0A940DTW6-F1
#
_cell.length_a   1.000
_cell.length_b   1.000
_cell.length_c   1.000
_cell.angle_alpha   90.00
_cell.angle_beta   90.00
_cell.angle_gamma   90.00
#
_symmetry.space_group_name_H-M   'P 1'
#
loop_
_entity.id
_entity.type
_entity.pdbx_description
1 polymer ?
#
loop_
_entity_poly.entity_id
_entity_poly.type
_entity_poly.pdbx_seq_one_letter_code
_entity_poly.pdbx_strand_id
1 'polypeptide(L)'
;MKHTDLDKLAEEVLTQLEMEENTLLSWGITGGTFDAITKVEQIIDSLPTPLIRELWLTSERQGVSIEHIVQNLVERKLLFVGKSGYRSRYAETIRLLYLLKQRFKFEDWLNAPSLVSNVKTNLWYRNYPKRNHTWNQTRVLLEDARTPDFVLSVLDELLEHGNLQLSGFQVESLSHLLKEGGKSTDGGTIIGAGTGSGKTKAFYLPAFGQIAASIKGDQRTWTRMLGIYPRTELLKDQYNEALSEALKLNSLFDSNSIRPINNWLLLWRHSKQC
;
A
#
# COMPACT_ATOMS: atom_id res chain seq x y z
N MET A 1 6.77 -9.28 -1.69
CA MET A 1 7.94 -9.16 -2.60
C MET A 1 8.55 -7.78 -2.40
N LYS A 2 9.85 -7.65 -2.12
CA LYS A 2 10.49 -6.32 -1.99
C LYS A 2 10.57 -5.71 -3.41
N HIS A 3 10.04 -4.51 -3.61
CA HIS A 3 10.17 -3.79 -4.89
C HIS A 3 11.64 -3.45 -5.13
N THR A 4 12.16 -3.86 -6.27
CA THR A 4 13.51 -3.52 -6.74
C THR A 4 13.56 -2.05 -7.19
N ASP A 5 14.76 -1.50 -7.40
CA ASP A 5 14.88 -0.14 -7.93
C ASP A 5 14.39 -0.05 -9.38
N LEU A 6 14.53 -1.12 -10.16
CA LEU A 6 13.89 -1.27 -11.47
C LEU A 6 12.36 -1.18 -11.36
N ASP A 7 11.75 -1.85 -10.37
CA ASP A 7 10.30 -1.79 -10.19
C ASP A 7 9.81 -0.37 -9.89
N LYS A 8 10.56 0.37 -9.06
CA LYS A 8 10.25 1.78 -8.73
C LYS A 8 10.41 2.68 -9.94
N LEU A 9 11.50 2.50 -10.70
CA LEU A 9 11.76 3.26 -11.92
C LEU A 9 10.64 3.03 -12.93
N ALA A 10 10.29 1.77 -13.18
CA ALA A 10 9.23 1.39 -14.10
C ALA A 10 7.87 1.98 -13.67
N GLU A 11 7.53 1.96 -12.38
CA GLU A 11 6.28 2.55 -11.87
C GLU A 11 6.23 4.07 -12.03
N GLU A 12 7.36 4.75 -11.85
CA GLU A 12 7.45 6.18 -12.02
C GLU A 12 7.35 6.57 -13.51
N VAL A 13 8.03 5.84 -14.39
CA VAL A 13 7.88 5.95 -15.86
C VAL A 13 6.43 5.69 -16.28
N LEU A 14 5.80 4.63 -15.74
CA LEU A 14 4.39 4.33 -15.99
C LEU A 14 3.49 5.49 -15.58
N THR A 15 3.79 6.18 -14.47
CA THR A 15 3.00 7.34 -14.04
C THR A 15 3.04 8.45 -15.09
N GLN A 16 4.20 8.70 -15.71
CA GLN A 16 4.31 9.66 -16.82
C GLN A 16 3.51 9.21 -18.05
N LEU A 17 3.60 7.93 -18.43
CA LEU A 17 2.83 7.36 -19.54
C LEU A 17 1.32 7.49 -19.31
N GLU A 18 0.84 7.12 -18.12
CA GLU A 18 -0.57 7.19 -17.75
C GLU A 18 -1.08 8.63 -17.73
N MET A 19 -0.26 9.60 -17.30
CA MET A 19 -0.61 11.02 -17.35
C MET A 19 -0.75 11.52 -18.79
N GLU A 20 0.14 11.12 -19.69
CA GLU A 20 0.03 11.46 -21.11
C GLU A 20 -1.22 10.81 -21.73
N GLU A 21 -1.44 9.51 -21.53
CA GLU A 21 -2.66 8.83 -21.99
C GLU A 21 -3.93 9.47 -21.44
N ASN A 22 -3.92 9.90 -20.17
CA ASN A 22 -5.07 10.53 -19.53
C ASN A 22 -5.47 11.84 -20.22
N THR A 23 -4.54 12.52 -20.92
CA THR A 23 -4.91 13.69 -21.73
C THR A 23 -5.99 13.30 -22.72
N LEU A 24 -5.81 12.25 -23.53
CA LEU A 24 -6.79 11.76 -24.50
C LEU A 24 -8.01 11.09 -23.87
N LEU A 25 -7.79 10.28 -22.81
CA LEU A 25 -8.89 9.57 -22.14
C LEU A 25 -9.90 10.54 -21.51
N SER A 26 -9.44 11.69 -21.01
CA SER A 26 -10.33 12.71 -20.44
C SER A 26 -11.30 13.33 -21.46
N TRP A 27 -10.99 13.26 -22.76
CA TRP A 27 -11.88 13.63 -23.86
C TRP A 27 -12.74 12.47 -24.38
N GLY A 28 -12.65 11.28 -23.76
CA GLY A 28 -13.39 10.09 -24.18
C GLY A 28 -12.74 9.29 -25.32
N ILE A 29 -11.50 9.60 -25.69
CA ILE A 29 -10.78 8.85 -26.73
C ILE A 29 -10.11 7.62 -26.09
N THR A 30 -10.79 6.47 -26.15
CA THR A 30 -10.32 5.23 -25.50
C THR A 30 -9.54 4.29 -26.42
N GLY A 31 -9.39 4.64 -27.71
CA GLY A 31 -8.75 3.82 -28.73
C GLY A 31 -7.23 3.99 -28.82
N GLY A 32 -6.65 4.95 -28.09
CA GLY A 32 -5.23 5.29 -28.18
C GLY A 32 -4.29 4.12 -27.88
N THR A 33 -3.16 4.09 -28.58
CA THR A 33 -2.00 3.23 -28.35
C THR A 33 -0.74 4.05 -28.60
N PHE A 34 0.40 3.59 -28.07
CA PHE A 34 1.70 4.24 -28.28
C PHE A 34 2.82 3.21 -28.45
N ASP A 35 3.95 3.64 -29.01
CA ASP A 35 5.18 2.84 -28.99
C ASP A 35 5.88 2.99 -27.64
N ALA A 36 5.96 1.90 -26.87
CA ALA A 36 6.48 1.96 -25.50
C ALA A 36 7.98 2.26 -25.45
N ILE A 37 8.78 1.77 -26.41
CA ILE A 37 10.23 1.97 -26.39
C ILE A 37 10.53 3.44 -26.64
N THR A 38 9.99 4.01 -27.72
CA THR A 38 10.17 5.44 -28.04
C THR A 38 9.65 6.34 -26.92
N LYS A 39 8.52 6.00 -26.30
CA LYS A 39 7.96 6.81 -25.21
C LYS A 39 8.78 6.74 -23.93
N VAL A 40 9.26 5.56 -23.56
CA VAL A 40 10.14 5.42 -22.39
C VAL A 40 11.47 6.13 -22.65
N GLU A 41 12.04 6.03 -23.85
CA GLU A 41 13.24 6.77 -24.26
C GLU A 41 13.06 8.28 -24.06
N GLN A 42 11.96 8.87 -24.57
CA GLN A 42 11.64 10.29 -24.38
C GLN A 42 11.53 10.69 -22.89
N ILE A 43 10.95 9.84 -22.06
CA ILE A 43 10.84 10.08 -20.60
C ILE A 43 12.21 10.02 -19.93
N ILE A 44 13.05 9.06 -20.31
CA ILE A 44 14.40 8.90 -19.77
C ILE A 44 15.31 10.04 -20.24
N ASP A 45 15.19 10.51 -21.47
CA ASP A 45 15.98 11.65 -21.97
C ASP A 45 15.59 12.97 -21.30
N SER A 46 14.29 13.18 -21.07
CA SER A 46 13.78 14.41 -20.45
C SER A 46 13.94 14.45 -18.93
N LEU A 47 14.05 13.29 -18.27
CA LEU A 47 14.16 13.14 -16.81
C LEU A 47 13.16 14.04 -16.05
N PRO A 48 11.83 13.87 -16.25
CA PRO A 48 10.83 14.86 -15.85
C PRO A 48 10.67 14.96 -14.32
N THR A 49 11.15 13.97 -13.56
CA THR A 49 11.11 14.00 -12.09
C THR A 49 12.48 13.72 -11.47
N PRO A 50 12.79 14.29 -10.29
CA PRO A 50 14.03 13.99 -9.58
C PRO A 50 14.19 12.50 -9.27
N LEU A 51 13.07 11.80 -9.04
CA LEU A 51 13.06 10.36 -8.75
C LEU A 51 13.49 9.53 -9.97
N ILE A 52 13.01 9.85 -11.18
CA ILE A 52 13.48 9.19 -12.41
C ILE A 52 14.98 9.41 -12.57
N ARG A 53 15.46 10.64 -12.38
CA ARG A 53 16.89 10.96 -12.48
C ARG A 53 17.74 10.11 -11.55
N GLU A 54 17.37 10.01 -10.27
CA GLU A 54 18.09 9.23 -9.28
C GLU A 54 18.09 7.72 -9.61
N LEU A 55 16.91 7.17 -9.89
CA LEU A 55 16.74 5.74 -10.14
C LEU A 55 17.37 5.31 -11.47
N TRP A 56 17.26 6.13 -12.51
CA TRP A 56 17.87 5.86 -13.81
C TRP A 56 19.39 5.80 -13.72
N LEU A 57 20.04 6.79 -13.09
CA LEU A 57 21.51 6.81 -12.92
C LEU A 57 22.03 5.57 -12.17
N THR A 58 21.25 5.05 -11.23
CA THR A 58 21.61 3.84 -10.48
C THR A 58 21.40 2.59 -11.34
N SER A 59 20.27 2.52 -12.04
CA SER A 59 19.86 1.37 -12.85
C SER A 59 20.73 1.23 -14.11
N GLU A 60 21.09 2.34 -14.75
CA GLU A 60 21.97 2.38 -15.92
C GLU A 60 23.36 1.78 -15.59
N ARG A 61 23.92 2.11 -14.42
CA ARG A 61 25.19 1.51 -13.94
C ARG A 61 25.09 0.00 -13.70
N GLN A 62 23.88 -0.51 -13.47
CA GLN A 62 23.60 -1.93 -13.32
C GLN A 62 23.28 -2.62 -14.66
N GLY A 63 23.38 -1.89 -15.78
CA GLY A 63 23.13 -2.42 -17.13
C GLY A 63 21.65 -2.48 -17.51
N VAL A 64 20.76 -1.78 -16.80
CA VAL A 64 19.34 -1.68 -17.17
C VAL A 64 19.21 -0.84 -18.43
N SER A 65 18.54 -1.39 -19.44
CA SER A 65 18.17 -0.70 -20.68
C SER A 65 16.69 -0.33 -20.71
N ILE A 66 16.28 0.45 -21.73
CA ILE A 66 14.88 0.84 -21.95
C ILE A 66 13.98 -0.39 -22.14
N GLU A 67 14.47 -1.41 -22.85
CA GLU A 67 13.77 -2.68 -23.06
C GLU A 67 13.48 -3.39 -21.74
N HIS A 68 14.41 -3.35 -20.79
CA HIS A 68 14.20 -3.93 -19.46
C HIS A 68 13.08 -3.23 -18.69
N ILE A 69 12.94 -1.91 -18.83
CA ILE A 69 11.85 -1.14 -18.22
C ILE A 69 10.50 -1.54 -18.85
N VAL A 70 10.42 -1.58 -20.18
CA VAL A 70 9.19 -1.98 -20.89
C VAL A 70 8.82 -3.43 -20.57
N GLN A 71 9.80 -4.34 -20.57
CA GLN A 71 9.59 -5.74 -20.22
C GLN A 71 9.08 -5.89 -18.79
N ASN A 72 9.67 -5.19 -17.81
CA ASN A 72 9.19 -5.18 -16.42
C ASN A 72 7.71 -4.76 -16.35
N LEU A 73 7.32 -3.71 -17.08
CA LEU A 73 5.94 -3.24 -17.13
C LEU A 73 4.98 -4.26 -17.76
N VAL A 74 5.40 -4.95 -18.82
CA VAL A 74 4.58 -5.97 -19.50
C VAL A 74 4.42 -7.23 -18.65
N GLU A 75 5.50 -7.72 -18.05
CA GLU A 75 5.50 -8.91 -17.20
C GLU A 75 4.60 -8.73 -15.97
N ARG A 76 4.65 -7.54 -15.36
CA ARG A 76 3.82 -7.16 -14.22
C ARG A 76 2.39 -6.75 -14.60
N LYS A 77 2.01 -6.88 -15.87
CA LYS A 77 0.68 -6.53 -16.42
C LYS A 77 0.30 -5.07 -16.17
N LEU A 78 1.28 -4.17 -16.19
CA LEU A 78 1.10 -2.73 -16.08
C LEU A 78 1.00 -2.06 -17.46
N LEU A 79 1.64 -2.65 -18.47
CA LEU A 79 1.38 -2.38 -19.88
C LEU A 79 0.79 -3.62 -20.57
N PHE A 80 -0.15 -3.40 -21.47
CA PHE A 80 -0.71 -4.43 -22.34
C PHE A 80 -0.27 -4.20 -23.78
N VAL A 81 0.10 -5.29 -24.44
CA VAL A 81 0.47 -5.30 -25.86
C VAL A 81 -0.79 -5.49 -26.69
N GLY A 82 -1.11 -4.51 -27.54
CA GLY A 82 -2.18 -4.56 -28.52
C GLY A 82 -1.64 -4.78 -29.94
N LYS A 83 -2.55 -4.86 -30.92
CA LYS A 83 -2.17 -5.00 -32.35
C LYS A 83 -1.41 -3.80 -32.92
N SER A 84 -1.58 -2.62 -32.32
CA SER A 84 -1.13 -1.33 -32.86
C SER A 84 -0.18 -0.59 -31.90
N GLY A 85 0.42 -1.31 -30.95
CA GLY A 85 1.30 -0.76 -29.92
C GLY A 85 0.85 -1.13 -28.50
N TYR A 86 1.27 -0.33 -27.53
CA TYR A 86 1.06 -0.55 -26.12
C TYR A 86 -0.03 0.35 -25.55
N ARG A 87 -0.60 -0.08 -24.43
CA ARG A 87 -1.54 0.69 -23.61
C ARG A 87 -1.28 0.40 -22.14
N SER A 88 -1.39 1.39 -21.26
CA SER A 88 -1.33 1.10 -19.83
C SER A 88 -2.52 0.27 -19.36
N ARG A 89 -2.34 -0.44 -18.24
CA ARG A 89 -3.45 -1.10 -17.55
C ARG A 89 -4.54 -0.11 -17.18
N TYR A 90 -4.18 1.12 -16.83
CA TYR A 90 -5.12 2.19 -16.56
C TYR A 90 -5.98 2.51 -17.79
N ALA A 91 -5.35 2.86 -18.91
CA ALA A 91 -6.04 3.21 -20.14
C ALA A 91 -6.89 2.03 -20.67
N GLU A 92 -6.38 0.80 -20.55
CA GLU A 92 -7.13 -0.40 -20.94
C GLU A 92 -8.36 -0.61 -20.04
N THR A 93 -8.23 -0.37 -18.75
CA THR A 93 -9.37 -0.45 -17.82
C THR A 93 -10.45 0.58 -18.20
N ILE A 94 -10.07 1.82 -18.49
CA ILE A 94 -11.01 2.86 -18.94
C ILE A 94 -11.71 2.46 -20.24
N ARG A 95 -10.95 1.93 -21.22
CA ARG A 95 -11.52 1.44 -22.47
C ARG A 95 -12.50 0.31 -22.24
N LEU A 96 -12.15 -0.68 -21.42
CA LEU A 96 -13.03 -1.81 -21.12
C LEU A 96 -14.30 -1.35 -20.41
N LEU A 97 -14.20 -0.42 -19.44
CA LEU A 97 -15.35 0.18 -18.77
C LEU A 97 -16.27 0.88 -19.77
N TYR A 98 -15.71 1.67 -20.69
CA TYR A 98 -16.48 2.36 -21.73
C TYR A 98 -17.16 1.38 -22.71
N LEU A 99 -16.53 0.24 -23.00
CA LEU A 99 -17.07 -0.79 -23.89
C LEU A 99 -18.02 -1.79 -23.19
N LEU A 100 -18.27 -1.64 -21.88
CA LEU A 100 -19.17 -2.53 -21.16
C LEU A 100 -20.57 -2.48 -21.78
N LYS A 101 -21.13 -3.67 -21.99
CA LYS A 101 -22.47 -3.86 -22.54
C LYS A 101 -23.45 -4.28 -21.44
N GLN A 102 -24.65 -3.71 -21.46
CA GLN A 102 -25.74 -4.13 -20.60
C GLN A 102 -26.37 -5.39 -21.21
N ARG A 103 -25.96 -6.56 -20.72
CA ARG A 103 -26.38 -7.86 -21.25
C ARG A 103 -27.44 -8.50 -20.36
N PHE A 104 -28.53 -8.95 -20.97
CA PHE A 104 -29.55 -9.77 -20.32
C PHE A 104 -29.49 -11.24 -20.79
N LYS A 105 -28.81 -11.52 -21.91
CA LYS A 105 -28.51 -12.87 -22.41
C LYS A 105 -27.03 -13.03 -22.76
N PHE A 106 -26.59 -14.26 -22.90
CA PHE A 106 -25.19 -14.58 -23.22
C PHE A 106 -24.83 -14.24 -24.68
N GLU A 107 -25.79 -14.22 -25.59
CA GLU A 107 -25.54 -14.02 -27.02
C GLU A 107 -25.44 -12.54 -27.40
N ASP A 108 -25.93 -11.63 -26.54
CA ASP A 108 -26.10 -10.21 -26.85
C ASP A 108 -24.79 -9.40 -26.83
N TRP A 109 -23.62 -10.03 -26.80
CA TRP A 109 -22.33 -9.34 -26.59
C TRP A 109 -22.00 -8.33 -27.70
N LEU A 110 -22.44 -8.56 -28.94
CA LEU A 110 -22.17 -7.67 -30.08
C LEU A 110 -23.17 -6.49 -30.15
N ASN A 111 -24.46 -6.76 -29.92
CA ASN A 111 -25.56 -5.84 -30.22
C ASN A 111 -26.17 -5.15 -28.99
N ALA A 112 -25.84 -5.60 -27.78
CA ALA A 112 -26.37 -4.99 -26.56
C ALA A 112 -26.03 -3.49 -26.46
N PRO A 113 -26.93 -2.69 -25.85
CA PRO A 113 -26.63 -1.30 -25.55
C PRO A 113 -25.43 -1.19 -24.61
N SER A 114 -24.68 -0.10 -24.74
CA SER A 114 -23.58 0.18 -23.82
C SER A 114 -24.14 0.46 -22.42
N LEU A 115 -23.55 -0.17 -21.41
CA LEU A 115 -23.90 0.04 -20.01
C LEU A 115 -23.42 1.41 -19.51
N VAL A 116 -22.29 1.87 -20.06
CA VAL A 116 -21.64 3.12 -19.70
C VAL A 116 -21.80 4.09 -20.85
N SER A 117 -22.37 5.26 -20.58
CA SER A 117 -22.53 6.33 -21.57
C SER A 117 -21.27 7.20 -21.69
N ASN A 118 -20.60 7.46 -20.57
CA ASN A 118 -19.39 8.27 -20.49
C ASN A 118 -18.56 7.88 -19.25
N VAL A 119 -17.24 7.99 -19.35
CA VAL A 119 -16.30 7.86 -18.23
C VAL A 119 -15.56 9.18 -18.05
N LYS A 120 -15.76 9.85 -16.91
CA LYS A 120 -14.93 10.98 -16.50
C LYS A 120 -13.74 10.47 -15.70
N THR A 121 -12.55 10.67 -16.23
CA THR A 121 -11.32 10.28 -15.54
C THR A 121 -10.76 11.43 -14.71
N ASN A 122 -10.21 11.10 -13.55
CA ASN A 122 -9.41 12.04 -12.75
C ASN A 122 -8.18 11.30 -12.24
N LEU A 123 -7.09 11.40 -13.00
CA LEU A 123 -5.82 10.78 -12.66
C LEU A 123 -4.94 11.80 -11.93
N TRP A 124 -4.54 11.46 -10.70
CA TRP A 124 -3.59 12.25 -9.93
C TRP A 124 -2.22 11.58 -9.97
N TYR A 125 -1.18 12.40 -9.93
CA TYR A 125 0.19 11.92 -9.78
C TYR A 125 0.34 11.14 -8.46
N ARG A 126 0.99 9.98 -8.52
CA ARG A 126 1.13 9.06 -7.38
C ARG A 126 2.17 9.60 -6.39
N ASN A 127 1.71 10.19 -5.29
CA ASN A 127 2.58 10.61 -4.21
C ASN A 127 2.65 9.54 -3.11
N TYR A 128 3.81 8.90 -2.97
CA TYR A 128 4.09 8.02 -1.84
C TYR A 128 4.81 8.78 -0.72
N PRO A 129 4.37 8.67 0.54
CA PRO A 129 5.10 9.26 1.65
C PRO A 129 6.53 8.74 1.72
N LYS A 130 7.50 9.65 1.82
CA LYS A 130 8.90 9.29 1.99
C LYS A 130 9.06 8.55 3.32
N ARG A 131 9.73 7.38 3.28
CA ARG A 131 10.13 6.63 4.47
C ARG A 131 11.52 7.06 4.89
N ASN A 132 11.63 8.24 5.47
CA ASN A 132 12.91 8.87 5.82
C ASN A 132 13.06 9.13 7.32
N HIS A 133 12.21 8.55 8.16
CA HIS A 133 12.33 8.63 9.61
C HIS A 133 12.92 7.33 10.13
N THR A 134 14.10 7.42 10.71
CA THR A 134 14.76 6.26 11.29
C THR A 134 14.10 5.87 12.60
N TRP A 135 14.26 4.61 13.00
CA TRP A 135 13.78 4.18 14.30
C TRP A 135 14.44 4.97 15.44
N ASN A 136 15.75 5.23 15.38
CA ASN A 136 16.44 6.03 16.40
C ASN A 136 15.83 7.43 16.59
N GLN A 137 15.52 8.13 15.50
CA GLN A 137 14.85 9.44 15.58
C GLN A 137 13.46 9.33 16.20
N THR A 138 12.70 8.32 15.79
CA THR A 138 11.34 8.07 16.30
C THR A 138 11.36 7.68 17.78
N ARG A 139 12.34 6.87 18.19
CA ARG A 139 12.52 6.38 19.56
C ARG A 139 12.76 7.52 20.53
N VAL A 140 13.65 8.46 20.19
CA VAL A 140 13.90 9.66 21.01
C VAL A 140 12.60 10.46 21.23
N LEU A 141 11.79 10.65 20.19
CA LEU A 141 10.50 11.34 20.31
C LEU A 141 9.53 10.61 21.26
N LEU A 142 9.53 9.27 21.24
CA LEU A 142 8.68 8.46 22.10
C LEU A 142 9.18 8.40 23.55
N GLU A 143 10.50 8.41 23.76
CA GLU A 143 11.14 8.52 25.07
C GLU A 143 10.82 9.88 25.72
N ASP A 144 10.91 10.97 24.97
CA ASP A 144 10.51 12.31 25.42
C ASP A 144 9.01 12.36 25.80
N ALA A 145 8.17 11.61 25.08
CA ALA A 145 6.75 11.45 25.38
C ALA A 145 6.47 10.49 26.57
N ARG A 146 7.51 9.99 27.25
CA ARG A 146 7.43 9.04 28.38
C ARG A 146 6.74 7.72 28.03
N THR A 147 6.94 7.24 26.81
CA THR A 147 6.48 5.90 26.41
C THR A 147 7.20 4.85 27.25
N PRO A 148 6.50 3.85 27.83
CA PRO A 148 7.15 2.83 28.67
C PRO A 148 8.22 2.03 27.91
N ASP A 149 9.34 1.71 28.57
CA ASP A 149 10.48 0.98 27.96
C ASP A 149 10.06 -0.33 27.29
N PHE A 150 9.11 -1.05 27.89
CA PHE A 150 8.61 -2.29 27.32
C PHE A 150 7.88 -2.07 25.97
N VAL A 151 7.16 -0.96 25.84
CA VAL A 151 6.54 -0.58 24.55
C VAL A 151 7.62 -0.23 23.53
N LEU A 152 8.68 0.45 23.94
CA LEU A 152 9.82 0.75 23.08
C LEU A 152 10.51 -0.54 22.58
N SER A 153 10.70 -1.55 23.45
CA SER A 153 11.24 -2.86 23.06
C SER A 153 10.33 -3.60 22.07
N VAL A 154 9.01 -3.51 22.25
CA VAL A 154 8.04 -4.09 21.31
C VAL A 154 8.15 -3.42 19.94
N LEU A 155 8.24 -2.10 19.91
CA LEU A 155 8.38 -1.34 18.65
C LEU A 155 9.73 -1.61 17.97
N ASP A 156 10.80 -1.78 18.73
CA ASP A 156 12.13 -2.14 18.23
C ASP A 156 12.10 -3.46 17.45
N GLU A 157 11.44 -4.48 18.00
CA GLU A 157 11.25 -5.78 17.36
C GLU A 157 10.38 -5.68 16.07
N LEU A 158 9.24 -4.97 16.15
CA LEU A 158 8.34 -4.80 15.01
C LEU A 158 8.96 -3.98 13.86
N LEU A 159 9.93 -3.11 14.19
CA LEU A 159 10.69 -2.30 13.24
C LEU A 159 12.01 -2.96 12.83
N GLU A 160 12.19 -4.24 13.16
CA GLU A 160 13.35 -5.06 12.78
C GLU A 160 14.67 -4.39 13.21
N HIS A 161 14.73 -3.90 14.45
CA HIS A 161 15.86 -3.17 15.04
C HIS A 161 16.35 -2.00 14.20
N GLY A 162 15.41 -1.30 13.54
CA GLY A 162 15.70 -0.12 12.72
C GLY A 162 15.96 -0.38 11.24
N ASN A 163 15.87 -1.63 10.78
CA ASN A 163 15.92 -1.95 9.35
C ASN A 163 14.70 -1.38 8.61
N LEU A 164 13.59 -1.13 9.30
CA LEU A 164 12.40 -0.50 8.75
C LEU A 164 12.34 0.99 9.10
N GLN A 165 12.34 1.82 8.07
CA GLN A 165 12.11 3.27 8.20
C GLN A 165 10.62 3.59 8.09
N LEU A 166 10.21 4.62 8.83
CA LEU A 166 8.84 5.12 8.86
C LEU A 166 8.70 6.39 8.01
N SER A 167 7.48 6.64 7.57
CA SER A 167 7.09 7.92 6.99
C SER A 167 6.53 8.86 8.06
N GLY A 168 6.51 10.17 7.78
CA GLY A 168 6.06 11.18 8.74
C GLY A 168 4.69 10.88 9.34
N PHE A 169 3.68 10.56 8.51
CA PHE A 169 2.34 10.24 9.00
C PHE A 169 2.29 8.97 9.88
N GLN A 170 3.21 8.02 9.68
CA GLN A 170 3.29 6.82 10.52
C GLN A 170 3.86 7.16 11.89
N VAL A 171 4.87 8.05 11.95
CA VAL A 171 5.41 8.56 13.21
C VAL A 171 4.36 9.38 13.96
N GLU A 172 3.65 10.27 13.27
CA GLU A 172 2.53 11.04 13.84
C GLU A 172 1.44 10.11 14.40
N SER A 173 1.01 9.11 13.62
CA SER A 173 0.02 8.11 14.03
C SER A 173 0.47 7.32 15.24
N LEU A 174 1.74 6.89 15.27
CA LEU A 174 2.33 6.15 16.38
C LEU A 174 2.31 6.98 17.67
N SER A 175 2.87 8.20 17.63
CA SER A 175 2.90 9.10 18.78
C SER A 175 1.50 9.48 19.26
N HIS A 176 0.58 9.78 18.34
CA HIS A 176 -0.79 10.14 18.67
C HIS A 176 -1.53 8.98 19.35
N LEU A 177 -1.53 7.79 18.74
CA LEU A 177 -2.27 6.65 19.25
C LEU A 177 -1.71 6.15 20.59
N LEU A 178 -0.38 6.09 20.77
CA LEU A 178 0.22 5.75 22.06
C LEU A 178 -0.19 6.72 23.17
N LYS A 179 -0.25 8.02 22.87
CA LYS A 179 -0.70 9.05 23.81
C LYS A 179 -2.19 8.91 24.15
N GLU A 180 -3.05 8.70 23.15
CA GLU A 180 -4.50 8.53 23.38
C GLU A 180 -4.81 7.24 24.15
N GLY A 181 -4.11 6.14 23.87
CA GLY A 181 -4.32 4.85 24.56
C GLY A 181 -3.95 4.87 26.05
N GLY A 182 -3.21 5.88 26.50
CA GLY A 182 -2.90 6.10 27.92
C GLY A 182 -3.97 6.91 28.68
N LYS A 183 -4.97 7.47 28.00
CA LYS A 183 -6.03 8.27 28.63
C LYS A 183 -7.18 7.39 29.11
N SER A 184 -7.89 7.85 30.14
CA SER A 184 -9.12 7.23 30.64
C SER A 184 -10.39 7.67 29.90
N THR A 185 -10.25 8.43 28.81
CA THR A 185 -11.35 8.99 28.04
C THR A 185 -11.52 8.27 26.71
N ASP A 186 -12.76 8.01 26.33
CA ASP A 186 -13.07 7.49 25.00
C ASP A 186 -12.74 8.52 23.92
N GLY A 187 -12.21 8.05 22.80
CA GLY A 187 -11.79 8.90 21.69
C GLY A 187 -11.84 8.18 20.34
N GLY A 188 -11.85 8.96 19.26
CA GLY A 188 -11.80 8.46 17.89
C GLY A 188 -10.61 9.05 17.14
N THR A 189 -9.88 8.21 16.40
CA THR A 189 -8.76 8.65 15.54
C THR A 189 -9.01 8.20 14.11
N ILE A 190 -8.76 9.08 13.15
CA ILE A 190 -8.80 8.78 11.71
C ILE A 190 -7.39 8.87 11.15
N ILE A 191 -6.86 7.77 10.61
CA ILE A 191 -5.57 7.74 9.91
C ILE A 191 -5.81 7.96 8.42
N GLY A 192 -5.53 9.16 7.93
CA GLY A 192 -5.62 9.50 6.51
C GLY A 192 -4.30 9.26 5.79
N ALA A 193 -4.31 8.38 4.77
CA ALA A 193 -3.21 8.27 3.80
C ALA A 193 -3.68 7.60 2.50
N GLY A 194 -2.90 7.77 1.43
CA GLY A 194 -3.14 7.12 0.13
C GLY A 194 -3.15 5.58 0.21
N THR A 195 -3.66 4.94 -0.83
CA THR A 195 -3.58 3.48 -0.99
C THR A 195 -2.13 3.04 -1.08
N GLY A 196 -1.76 1.96 -0.41
CA GLY A 196 -0.37 1.47 -0.39
C GLY A 196 0.62 2.31 0.42
N SER A 197 0.20 3.44 1.01
CA SER A 197 1.10 4.33 1.77
C SER A 197 1.61 3.76 3.10
N GLY A 198 1.09 2.61 3.56
CA GLY A 198 1.51 1.99 4.82
C GLY A 198 0.59 2.25 6.03
N LYS A 199 -0.71 2.51 5.79
CA LYS A 199 -1.73 2.69 6.84
C LYS A 199 -1.79 1.53 7.83
N THR A 200 -1.62 0.30 7.33
CA THR A 200 -1.62 -0.92 8.14
C THR A 200 -0.59 -0.83 9.27
N LYS A 201 0.68 -0.54 8.97
CA LYS A 201 1.71 -0.36 10.02
C LYS A 201 1.46 0.88 10.88
N ALA A 202 0.92 1.97 10.31
CA ALA A 202 0.57 3.17 11.06
C ALA A 202 -0.42 2.87 12.21
N PHE A 203 -1.30 1.89 12.02
CA PHE A 203 -2.26 1.42 13.00
C PHE A 203 -1.72 0.31 13.90
N TYR A 204 -1.09 -0.72 13.32
CA TYR A 204 -0.69 -1.90 14.08
C TYR A 204 0.50 -1.66 15.02
N LEU A 205 1.45 -0.79 14.68
CA LEU A 205 2.59 -0.48 15.57
C LEU A 205 2.13 0.05 16.94
N PRO A 206 1.33 1.13 17.03
CA PRO A 206 0.82 1.59 18.32
C PRO A 206 -0.11 0.56 18.97
N ALA A 207 -0.94 -0.15 18.19
CA ALA A 207 -1.85 -1.16 18.72
C ALA A 207 -1.11 -2.31 19.42
N PHE A 208 -0.07 -2.88 18.80
CA PHE A 208 0.74 -3.93 19.42
C PHE A 208 1.49 -3.43 20.65
N GLY A 209 2.01 -2.19 20.61
CA GLY A 209 2.61 -1.56 21.79
C GLY A 209 1.65 -1.52 22.98
N GLN A 210 0.41 -1.07 22.77
CA GLN A 210 -0.62 -1.00 23.81
C GLN A 210 -1.09 -2.39 24.28
N ILE A 211 -1.30 -3.32 23.34
CA ILE A 211 -1.68 -4.69 23.67
C ILE A 211 -0.61 -5.32 24.55
N ALA A 212 0.66 -5.21 24.17
CA ALA A 212 1.78 -5.75 24.92
C ALA A 212 1.89 -5.13 26.32
N ALA A 213 1.83 -3.80 26.43
CA ALA A 213 1.83 -3.10 27.71
C ALA A 213 0.68 -3.57 28.62
N SER A 214 -0.51 -3.72 28.05
CA SER A 214 -1.66 -4.18 28.80
C SER A 214 -1.51 -5.67 29.18
N ILE A 215 -0.84 -6.54 28.40
CA ILE A 215 -0.63 -7.97 28.76
C ILE A 215 0.37 -8.04 29.91
N LYS A 216 1.40 -7.19 29.87
CA LYS A 216 2.36 -7.06 30.97
C LYS A 216 1.68 -6.66 32.27
N GLY A 217 0.67 -5.77 32.22
CA GLY A 217 -0.12 -5.37 33.39
C GLY A 217 -1.18 -6.39 33.84
N ASP A 218 -1.76 -7.14 32.90
CA ASP A 218 -2.80 -8.15 33.15
C ASP A 218 -2.63 -9.38 32.25
N GLN A 219 -2.11 -10.48 32.80
CA GLN A 219 -1.89 -11.70 32.04
C GLN A 219 -3.17 -12.50 31.75
N ARG A 220 -4.36 -12.06 32.19
CA ARG A 220 -5.62 -12.75 31.86
C ARG A 220 -5.88 -12.76 30.35
N THR A 221 -6.60 -13.77 29.89
CA THR A 221 -6.98 -13.91 28.48
C THR A 221 -8.34 -13.27 28.24
N TRP A 222 -8.36 -12.17 27.49
CA TRP A 222 -9.55 -11.45 27.05
C TRP A 222 -9.25 -10.65 25.78
N THR A 223 -10.29 -10.19 25.09
CA THR A 223 -10.17 -9.47 23.80
C THR A 223 -9.68 -8.05 23.99
N ARG A 224 -8.40 -7.79 23.66
CA ARG A 224 -7.74 -6.48 23.80
C ARG A 224 -7.91 -5.57 22.58
N MET A 225 -8.26 -6.15 21.44
CA MET A 225 -8.38 -5.44 20.16
C MET A 225 -9.42 -6.14 19.28
N LEU A 226 -10.30 -5.36 18.65
CA LEU A 226 -11.27 -5.84 17.67
C LEU A 226 -11.03 -5.15 16.33
N GLY A 227 -10.61 -5.90 15.33
CA GLY A 227 -10.49 -5.42 13.95
C GLY A 227 -11.73 -5.76 13.14
N ILE A 228 -12.33 -4.76 12.48
CA ILE A 228 -13.51 -4.94 11.63
C ILE A 228 -13.14 -4.56 10.20
N TYR A 229 -13.39 -5.47 9.26
CA TYR A 229 -13.08 -5.28 7.85
C TYR A 229 -14.32 -5.52 6.97
N PRO A 230 -14.51 -4.71 5.91
CA PRO A 230 -15.71 -4.80 5.08
C PRO A 230 -15.73 -6.01 4.12
N ARG A 231 -14.61 -6.71 3.94
CA ARG A 231 -14.48 -7.82 2.98
C ARG A 231 -13.68 -8.98 3.58
N THR A 232 -14.11 -10.21 3.30
CA THR A 232 -13.45 -11.43 3.80
C THR A 232 -12.01 -11.58 3.30
N GLU A 233 -11.74 -11.32 2.02
CA GLU A 233 -10.37 -11.45 1.49
C GLU A 233 -9.43 -10.42 2.11
N LEU A 234 -9.90 -9.16 2.27
CA LEU A 234 -9.13 -8.15 2.99
C LEU A 234 -8.88 -8.56 4.44
N LEU A 235 -9.88 -9.13 5.12
CA LEU A 235 -9.72 -9.63 6.49
C LEU A 235 -8.64 -10.71 6.59
N LYS A 236 -8.59 -11.65 5.64
CA LYS A 236 -7.55 -12.69 5.61
C LYS A 236 -6.16 -12.07 5.47
N ASP A 237 -6.01 -11.10 4.57
CA ASP A 237 -4.73 -10.41 4.36
C ASP A 237 -4.28 -9.67 5.64
N GLN A 238 -5.20 -8.93 6.27
CA GLN A 238 -4.89 -8.17 7.50
C GLN A 238 -4.64 -9.11 8.70
N TYR A 239 -5.33 -10.25 8.76
CA TYR A 239 -5.08 -11.27 9.77
C TYR A 239 -3.68 -11.87 9.63
N ASN A 240 -3.27 -12.23 8.40
CA ASN A 240 -1.94 -12.78 8.15
C ASN A 240 -0.84 -11.79 8.54
N GLU A 241 -1.01 -10.50 8.22
CA GLU A 241 -0.09 -9.44 8.63
C GLU A 241 -0.02 -9.33 10.17
N ALA A 242 -1.17 -9.23 10.84
CA ALA A 242 -1.23 -9.12 12.29
C ALA A 242 -0.64 -10.35 12.99
N LEU A 243 -0.90 -11.55 12.47
CA LEU A 243 -0.31 -12.79 12.99
C LEU A 243 1.21 -12.78 12.80
N SER A 244 1.70 -12.37 11.63
CA SER A 244 3.13 -12.25 11.37
C SER A 244 3.81 -11.28 12.35
N GLU A 245 3.21 -10.12 12.63
CA GLU A 245 3.76 -9.17 13.61
C GLU A 245 3.70 -9.70 15.04
N ALA A 246 2.61 -10.39 15.42
CA ALA A 246 2.49 -11.01 16.74
C ALA A 246 3.56 -12.10 16.96
N LEU A 247 3.85 -12.91 15.94
CA LEU A 247 4.85 -13.98 16.02
C LEU A 247 6.27 -13.43 16.24
N LYS A 248 6.61 -12.26 15.68
CA LYS A 248 7.92 -11.60 15.94
C LYS A 248 8.12 -11.30 17.42
N LEU A 249 7.04 -11.01 18.14
CA LEU A 249 7.08 -10.64 19.55
C LEU A 249 7.26 -11.83 20.51
N ASN A 250 7.15 -13.08 20.05
CA ASN A 250 7.18 -14.24 20.92
C ASN A 250 8.47 -14.33 21.76
N SER A 251 9.64 -14.15 21.13
CA SER A 251 10.92 -14.20 21.85
C SER A 251 11.06 -13.09 22.89
N LEU A 252 10.54 -11.89 22.59
CA LEU A 252 10.50 -10.78 23.54
C LEU A 252 9.56 -11.08 24.72
N PHE A 253 8.43 -11.74 24.45
CA PHE A 253 7.44 -12.06 25.47
C PHE A 253 7.94 -13.17 26.40
N ASP A 254 8.56 -14.21 25.84
CA ASP A 254 9.16 -15.31 26.60
C ASP A 254 10.27 -14.82 27.53
N SER A 255 11.17 -13.97 27.01
CA SER A 255 12.26 -13.38 27.82
C SER A 255 11.78 -12.49 28.96
N ASN A 256 10.58 -11.91 28.84
CA ASN A 256 9.95 -11.10 29.88
C ASN A 256 8.97 -11.89 30.76
N SER A 257 8.86 -13.22 30.60
CA SER A 257 7.89 -14.06 31.31
C SER A 257 6.43 -13.57 31.14
N ILE A 258 6.11 -13.09 29.94
CA ILE A 258 4.80 -12.60 29.54
C ILE A 258 4.18 -13.63 28.61
N ARG A 259 2.89 -13.95 28.81
CA ARG A 259 2.19 -14.87 27.90
C ARG A 259 2.15 -14.34 26.46
N PRO A 260 2.22 -15.20 25.43
CA PRO A 260 2.13 -14.78 24.03
C PRO A 260 0.78 -14.14 23.70
N ILE A 261 0.74 -13.45 22.56
CA ILE A 261 -0.50 -12.92 21.97
C ILE A 261 -1.25 -14.09 21.31
N ASN A 262 -2.10 -14.76 22.08
CA ASN A 262 -2.98 -15.81 21.59
C ASN A 262 -4.12 -15.20 20.76
N ASN A 263 -4.43 -15.80 19.61
CA ASN A 263 -5.43 -15.28 18.69
C ASN A 263 -6.66 -16.20 18.59
N TRP A 264 -7.85 -15.62 18.73
CA TRP A 264 -9.12 -16.27 18.41
C TRP A 264 -9.77 -15.47 17.28
N LEU A 265 -9.56 -15.90 16.04
CA LEU A 265 -10.24 -15.29 14.89
C LEU A 265 -11.74 -15.65 14.95
N LEU A 266 -12.57 -14.71 15.39
CA LEU A 266 -14.02 -14.80 15.24
C LEU A 266 -14.40 -14.20 13.89
N LEU A 267 -14.61 -15.06 12.90
CA LEU A 267 -15.21 -14.67 11.61
C LEU A 267 -16.70 -14.43 11.80
N TRP A 268 -17.10 -13.18 12.04
CA TRP A 268 -18.52 -12.82 12.00
C TRP A 268 -18.99 -12.76 10.54
N ARG A 269 -19.62 -13.84 10.08
CA ARG A 269 -20.21 -13.91 8.74
C ARG A 269 -21.67 -13.48 8.86
N HIS A 270 -22.01 -12.30 8.35
CA HIS A 270 -23.42 -11.94 8.19
C HIS A 270 -23.99 -12.80 7.04
N SER A 271 -24.62 -13.91 7.39
CA SER A 271 -25.39 -14.72 6.45
C SER A 271 -26.63 -13.92 6.04
N LYS A 272 -26.52 -13.11 4.97
CA LYS A 272 -27.71 -12.76 4.20
C LYS A 272 -28.14 -14.01 3.45
N GLN A 273 -29.01 -14.79 4.08
CA GLN A 273 -29.97 -15.61 3.33
C GLN A 273 -30.91 -14.61 2.64
N CYS A 274 -30.74 -14.45 1.34
CA CYS A 274 -31.75 -13.98 0.40
C CYS A 274 -31.66 -14.91 -0.81
#